data_AF-A0A9P1GVY2-F1
#
_entry.id   AF-A0A9P1GVY2-F1
#
_cell.length_a   1.000
_cell.length_b   1.000
_cell.length_c   1.000
_cell.angle_alpha   90.00
_cell.angle_beta   90.00
_cell.angle_gamma   90.00
#
_symmetry.space_group_name_H-M   'P 1'
#
loop_
_entity.id
_entity.type
_entity.pdbx_description
1 polymer ?
#
loop_
_entity_poly.entity_id
_entity_poly.type
_entity_poly.pdbx_seq_one_letter_code
_entity_poly.pdbx_strand_id
1 'polypeptide(L)'
;MIKPSFNPMIGPSTWVLVNMGARFSPCMHNIDAIQGSTEVIGWPCPSSTDETSTCTLSDLCGFGGVPEPDYNGNKDQSPEPNQWFRFITPIFMHAGLIHIGFNMLLQMTIGKEMEKAIGSLRFVLVYMSAGIFGCVMGGNYAAEGLPSTGASGALFGVIALLLLDLLYSWQERRNPVKDLLFVLLDVVISFVLGLLPGLDNFAHIGGFVMGLGLGICVLHSPNALRRRLGQETSYSAVRDGAVEGPSFFKSPAAFFKGRKPLWWAWWMVRAACLISVTVAFIVLLNNFYVYRNTCSWCKFLSCLPIKNWCEIGDIQITRTEAETSKRALAEVFARVL
;
A
#
# COMPACT_ATOMS: atom_id res chain seq x y z
N MET A 1 -21.92 30.66 7.56
CA MET A 1 -20.45 30.52 7.58
C MET A 1 -20.13 29.10 7.17
N ILE A 2 -19.68 28.91 5.94
CA ILE A 2 -19.19 27.63 5.42
C ILE A 2 -17.87 27.39 6.14
N LYS A 3 -17.81 26.43 7.06
CA LYS A 3 -16.54 25.98 7.64
C LYS A 3 -16.02 24.90 6.69
N PRO A 4 -15.04 25.17 5.82
CA PRO A 4 -14.45 24.09 5.04
C PRO A 4 -13.90 23.05 6.02
N SER A 5 -14.18 21.77 5.78
CA SER A 5 -13.51 20.68 6.48
C SER A 5 -12.02 20.80 6.20
N PHE A 6 -11.25 21.33 7.15
CA PHE A 6 -9.81 21.52 6.96
C PHE A 6 -9.14 20.16 7.04
N ASN A 7 -8.63 19.68 5.91
CA ASN A 7 -7.75 18.51 5.89
C ASN A 7 -6.41 18.93 6.53
N PRO A 8 -5.98 18.31 7.65
CA PRO A 8 -4.73 18.65 8.32
C PRO A 8 -3.49 18.58 7.41
N MET A 9 -3.57 17.80 6.33
CA MET A 9 -2.50 17.65 5.33
C MET A 9 -2.45 18.79 4.30
N ILE A 10 -3.32 19.81 4.42
CA ILE A 10 -3.47 20.93 3.49
C ILE A 10 -3.78 20.39 2.08
N GLY A 11 -4.98 19.84 1.91
CA GLY A 11 -5.39 19.15 0.69
C GLY A 11 -6.91 19.07 0.52
N PRO A 12 -7.38 18.35 -0.52
CA PRO A 12 -8.81 18.17 -0.75
C PRO A 12 -9.46 17.38 0.39
N SER A 13 -10.79 17.41 0.46
CA SER A 13 -11.51 16.57 1.41
C SER A 13 -11.32 15.09 1.08
N THR A 14 -11.48 14.23 2.09
CA THR A 14 -11.42 12.78 1.95
C THR A 14 -12.39 12.25 0.87
N TRP A 15 -13.57 12.85 0.75
CA TRP A 15 -14.60 12.45 -0.21
C TRP A 15 -14.22 12.78 -1.65
N VAL A 16 -13.53 13.90 -1.87
CA VAL A 16 -12.92 14.20 -3.17
C VAL A 16 -11.85 13.17 -3.51
N LEU A 17 -11.01 12.76 -2.55
CA LEU A 17 -10.02 11.72 -2.77
C LEU A 17 -10.66 10.37 -3.13
N VAL A 18 -11.75 9.98 -2.45
CA VAL A 18 -12.53 8.78 -2.82
C VAL A 18 -13.06 8.91 -4.24
N ASN A 19 -13.70 10.03 -4.57
CA ASN A 19 -14.25 10.26 -5.91
C ASN A 19 -13.17 10.27 -7.01
N MET A 20 -11.94 10.68 -6.68
CA MET A 20 -10.80 10.69 -7.59
C MET A 20 -10.06 9.34 -7.71
N GLY A 21 -10.43 8.32 -6.93
CA GLY A 21 -9.86 6.98 -7.05
C GLY A 21 -8.96 6.51 -5.89
N ALA A 22 -9.06 7.12 -4.70
CA ALA A 22 -8.41 6.57 -3.50
C ALA A 22 -8.89 5.14 -3.20
N ARG A 23 -8.09 4.33 -2.49
CA ARG A 23 -8.52 2.99 -2.07
C ARG A 23 -9.67 3.16 -1.09
N PHE A 24 -10.84 2.63 -1.41
CA PHE A 24 -12.01 2.70 -0.54
C PHE A 24 -12.85 1.44 -0.74
N SER A 25 -12.89 0.57 0.27
CA SER A 25 -13.46 -0.77 0.15
C SER A 25 -14.93 -0.79 -0.32
N PRO A 26 -15.81 0.13 0.12
CA PRO A 26 -17.20 0.21 -0.37
C PRO A 26 -17.35 0.41 -1.88
N CYS A 27 -16.37 1.04 -2.56
CA CYS A 27 -16.39 1.17 -4.02
C CYS A 27 -15.90 -0.09 -4.75
N MET A 28 -15.35 -1.06 -4.02
CA MET A 28 -14.60 -2.19 -4.58
C MET A 28 -15.26 -3.54 -4.33
N HIS A 29 -16.06 -3.68 -3.27
CA HIS A 29 -16.90 -4.86 -3.01
C HIS A 29 -18.01 -4.50 -2.00
N ASN A 30 -18.98 -5.40 -1.81
CA ASN A 30 -20.02 -5.27 -0.80
C ASN A 30 -19.46 -5.48 0.62
N ILE A 31 -20.00 -4.74 1.58
CA ILE A 31 -19.62 -4.73 3.00
C ILE A 31 -20.86 -4.95 3.86
N ASP A 32 -20.83 -5.95 4.74
CA ASP A 32 -21.99 -6.30 5.59
C ASP A 32 -22.56 -5.09 6.36
N ALA A 33 -21.71 -4.19 6.83
CA ALA A 33 -22.14 -2.98 7.54
C ALA A 33 -22.95 -2.00 6.68
N ILE A 34 -22.82 -2.03 5.35
CA ILE A 34 -23.58 -1.16 4.44
C ILE A 34 -24.86 -1.88 4.00
N GLN A 35 -24.72 -3.06 3.40
CA GLN A 35 -25.86 -3.83 2.88
C GLN A 35 -26.83 -4.28 3.99
N GLY A 36 -26.31 -4.61 5.17
CA GLY A 36 -27.11 -5.00 6.32
C GLY A 36 -27.71 -3.81 7.11
N SER A 37 -27.48 -2.57 6.67
CA SER A 37 -28.04 -1.39 7.33
C SER A 37 -29.55 -1.37 7.20
N THR A 38 -30.25 -1.02 8.28
CA THR A 38 -31.71 -0.81 8.25
C THR A 38 -32.10 0.57 7.72
N GLU A 39 -31.15 1.49 7.71
CA GLU A 39 -31.33 2.87 7.25
C GLU A 39 -30.47 3.13 6.01
N VAL A 40 -30.98 4.02 5.15
CA VAL A 40 -30.24 4.49 3.98
C VAL A 40 -29.04 5.32 4.44
N ILE A 41 -27.84 4.92 4.05
CA ILE A 41 -26.61 5.64 4.39
C ILE A 41 -26.40 6.78 3.39
N GLY A 42 -26.43 8.01 3.88
CA GLY A 42 -26.07 9.20 3.11
C GLY A 42 -24.56 9.49 3.22
N TRP A 43 -23.87 9.57 2.09
CA TRP A 43 -22.44 9.85 2.03
C TRP A 43 -22.19 11.34 1.77
N PRO A 44 -21.17 11.99 2.35
CA PRO A 44 -20.90 13.38 2.03
C PRO A 44 -20.53 13.56 0.54
N CYS A 45 -21.19 14.49 -0.14
CA CYS A 45 -20.94 14.73 -1.55
C CYS A 45 -19.52 15.31 -1.78
N PRO A 46 -18.76 14.83 -2.78
CA PRO A 46 -17.43 15.35 -3.11
C PRO A 46 -17.41 16.86 -3.42
N SER A 47 -18.48 17.37 -4.03
CA SER A 47 -18.64 18.79 -4.38
C SER A 47 -19.12 19.66 -3.21
N SER A 48 -19.44 19.06 -2.07
CA SER A 48 -19.98 19.80 -0.93
C SER A 48 -18.90 20.62 -0.23
N THR A 49 -19.29 21.82 0.20
CA THR A 49 -18.49 22.64 1.12
C THR A 49 -19.05 22.65 2.55
N ASP A 50 -20.18 21.96 2.77
CA ASP A 50 -20.81 21.75 4.07
C ASP A 50 -21.13 20.27 4.32
N GLU A 51 -21.48 19.93 5.56
CA GLU A 51 -21.80 18.55 5.97
C GLU A 51 -23.27 18.19 5.72
N THR A 52 -24.03 19.06 5.04
CA THR A 52 -25.49 18.88 4.90
C THR A 52 -25.90 18.20 3.61
N SER A 53 -25.06 18.27 2.56
CA SER A 53 -25.35 17.58 1.31
C SER A 53 -24.86 16.14 1.32
N THR A 54 -25.81 15.22 1.20
CA THR A 54 -25.56 13.78 1.13
C THR A 54 -25.83 13.25 -0.27
N CYS A 55 -24.97 12.35 -0.72
CA CYS A 55 -24.95 11.68 -2.00
C CYS A 55 -25.09 10.17 -1.79
N THR A 56 -25.40 9.46 -2.88
CA THR A 56 -25.44 8.01 -2.89
C THR A 56 -24.02 7.41 -2.91
N LEU A 57 -23.90 6.09 -2.74
CA LEU A 57 -22.58 5.44 -2.77
C LEU A 57 -21.96 5.52 -4.17
N SER A 58 -22.77 5.34 -5.23
CA SER A 58 -22.29 5.48 -6.61
C SER A 58 -21.78 6.90 -6.89
N ASP A 59 -22.51 7.91 -6.42
CA ASP A 59 -22.11 9.32 -6.59
C ASP A 59 -20.80 9.64 -5.88
N LEU A 60 -20.61 9.13 -4.64
CA LEU A 60 -19.35 9.27 -3.92
C LEU A 60 -18.20 8.59 -4.66
N CYS A 61 -18.40 7.33 -5.07
CA CYS A 61 -17.38 6.54 -5.74
C CYS A 61 -17.00 7.09 -7.12
N GLY A 62 -17.93 7.70 -7.85
CA GLY A 62 -17.70 8.11 -9.23
C GLY A 62 -17.39 6.93 -10.15
N PHE A 63 -16.83 7.18 -11.34
CA PHE A 63 -16.33 6.18 -12.32
C PHE A 63 -17.29 5.04 -12.79
N GLY A 64 -18.52 4.98 -12.28
CA GLY A 64 -19.46 3.89 -12.57
C GLY A 64 -19.05 2.54 -11.97
N GLY A 65 -19.85 1.50 -12.17
CA GLY A 65 -19.52 0.15 -11.67
C GLY A 65 -19.68 -0.03 -10.15
N VAL A 66 -20.42 0.87 -9.50
CA VAL A 66 -20.82 0.76 -8.09
C VAL A 66 -22.35 0.85 -8.04
N PRO A 67 -23.06 -0.27 -7.88
CA PRO A 67 -24.50 -0.26 -7.73
C PRO A 67 -24.91 0.31 -6.37
N GLU A 68 -26.11 0.88 -6.30
CA GLU A 68 -26.64 1.33 -5.02
C GLU A 68 -26.95 0.13 -4.11
N PRO A 69 -26.56 0.18 -2.82
CA PRO A 69 -26.84 -0.91 -1.89
C PRO A 69 -28.34 -1.12 -1.70
N ASP A 70 -28.77 -2.38 -1.71
CA ASP A 70 -30.08 -2.75 -1.16
C ASP A 70 -29.96 -2.84 0.36
N TYR A 71 -30.60 -1.92 1.07
CA TYR A 71 -30.56 -1.86 2.53
C TYR A 71 -31.53 -2.88 3.12
N ASN A 72 -31.23 -3.40 4.32
CA ASN A 72 -31.87 -4.59 4.94
C ASN A 72 -31.55 -5.91 4.23
N GLY A 73 -30.49 -5.96 3.43
CA GLY A 73 -30.04 -7.15 2.74
C GLY A 73 -28.85 -7.82 3.44
N ASN A 74 -28.05 -8.51 2.63
CA ASN A 74 -26.76 -9.07 3.03
C ASN A 74 -25.67 -8.63 2.03
N LYS A 75 -24.40 -8.91 2.31
CA LYS A 75 -23.29 -8.58 1.40
C LYS A 75 -23.24 -9.39 0.10
N ASP A 76 -24.13 -10.35 -0.13
CA ASP A 76 -24.11 -11.23 -1.31
C ASP A 76 -24.95 -10.66 -2.47
N GLN A 77 -25.19 -9.36 -2.47
CA GLN A 77 -25.93 -8.65 -3.52
C GLN A 77 -25.19 -8.66 -4.85
N SER A 78 -25.93 -8.75 -5.95
CA SER A 78 -25.38 -8.67 -7.31
C SER A 78 -26.19 -7.69 -8.17
N PRO A 79 -25.56 -6.84 -8.99
CA PRO A 79 -24.11 -6.73 -9.20
C PRO A 79 -23.36 -6.18 -7.98
N GLU A 80 -22.06 -6.47 -7.88
CA GLU A 80 -21.17 -5.93 -6.83
C GLU A 80 -20.40 -4.70 -7.35
N PRO A 81 -19.95 -3.80 -6.44
CA PRO A 81 -18.96 -2.78 -6.77
C PRO A 81 -17.70 -3.42 -7.39
N ASN A 82 -17.15 -2.82 -8.46
CA ASN A 82 -16.08 -3.45 -9.24
C ASN A 82 -14.87 -2.55 -9.58
N GLN A 83 -14.61 -1.52 -8.77
CA GLN A 83 -13.54 -0.55 -9.03
C GLN A 83 -12.14 -1.04 -8.61
N TRP A 84 -11.69 -2.16 -9.18
CA TRP A 84 -10.39 -2.80 -8.88
C TRP A 84 -9.17 -1.88 -9.11
N PHE A 85 -9.30 -0.88 -9.99
CA PHE A 85 -8.23 0.08 -10.28
C PHE A 85 -7.80 0.88 -9.03
N ARG A 86 -8.64 0.90 -7.99
CA ARG A 86 -8.35 1.48 -6.67
C ARG A 86 -7.28 0.75 -5.88
N PHE A 87 -6.70 -0.33 -6.40
CA PHE A 87 -5.42 -0.86 -5.93
C PHE A 87 -4.18 -0.22 -6.58
N ILE A 88 -4.37 0.57 -7.65
CA ILE A 88 -3.29 1.17 -8.44
C ILE A 88 -3.33 2.69 -8.36
N THR A 89 -4.48 3.30 -8.62
CA THR A 89 -4.65 4.77 -8.62
C THR A 89 -4.16 5.47 -7.35
N PRO A 90 -4.32 4.91 -6.12
CA PRO A 90 -3.92 5.63 -4.92
C PRO A 90 -2.41 5.89 -4.82
N ILE A 91 -1.59 5.11 -5.52
CA ILE A 91 -0.12 5.26 -5.56
C ILE A 91 0.28 6.64 -6.09
N PHE A 92 -0.54 7.24 -6.95
CA PHE A 92 -0.28 8.52 -7.59
C PHE A 92 -0.96 9.69 -6.91
N MET A 93 -1.84 9.42 -5.95
CA MET A 93 -2.67 10.40 -5.27
C MET A 93 -2.10 10.69 -3.88
N HIS A 94 -2.31 11.90 -3.38
CA HIS A 94 -1.84 12.28 -2.05
C HIS A 94 -2.91 13.09 -1.32
N ALA A 95 -2.95 12.94 0.01
CA ALA A 95 -3.97 13.57 0.85
C ALA A 95 -3.82 15.10 0.95
N GLY A 96 -2.67 15.66 0.57
CA GLY A 96 -2.40 17.10 0.62
C GLY A 96 -0.92 17.42 0.45
N LEU A 97 -0.58 18.70 0.56
CA LEU A 97 0.77 19.23 0.33
C LEU A 97 1.82 18.67 1.32
N ILE A 98 1.44 18.50 2.58
CA ILE A 98 2.35 17.93 3.59
C ILE A 98 2.65 16.47 3.24
N HIS A 99 1.61 15.71 2.89
CA HIS A 99 1.73 14.29 2.58
C HIS A 99 2.59 14.05 1.32
N ILE A 100 2.36 14.78 0.23
CA ILE A 100 3.21 14.68 -0.97
C ILE A 100 4.64 15.16 -0.68
N GLY A 101 4.82 16.19 0.15
CA GLY A 101 6.14 16.69 0.54
C GLY A 101 7.02 15.61 1.20
N PHE A 102 6.47 14.86 2.16
CA PHE A 102 7.19 13.75 2.80
C PHE A 102 7.46 12.59 1.84
N ASN A 103 6.49 12.21 0.99
CA ASN A 103 6.71 11.16 0.00
C ASN A 103 7.81 11.57 -0.99
N MET A 104 7.79 12.81 -1.48
CA MET A 104 8.81 13.31 -2.39
C MET A 104 10.18 13.45 -1.73
N LEU A 105 10.25 13.79 -0.44
CA LEU A 105 11.51 13.78 0.31
C LEU A 105 12.13 12.38 0.30
N LEU A 106 11.36 11.36 0.70
CA LEU A 106 11.83 9.97 0.70
C LEU A 106 12.15 9.44 -0.71
N GLN A 107 11.32 9.80 -1.70
CA GLN A 107 11.53 9.43 -3.10
C GLN A 107 12.84 10.03 -3.65
N MET A 108 13.12 11.29 -3.34
CA MET A 108 14.28 11.99 -3.89
C MET A 108 15.59 11.71 -3.14
N THR A 109 15.52 11.29 -1.87
CA THR A 109 16.69 10.87 -1.10
C THR A 109 16.98 9.39 -1.32
N ILE A 110 16.07 8.50 -0.91
CA ILE A 110 16.28 7.04 -0.94
C ILE A 110 15.90 6.45 -2.29
N GLY A 111 14.74 6.83 -2.83
CA GLY A 111 14.22 6.29 -4.10
C GLY A 111 15.18 6.51 -5.26
N LYS A 112 15.67 7.73 -5.44
CA LYS A 112 16.64 8.11 -6.47
C LYS A 112 17.96 7.33 -6.36
N GLU A 113 18.48 7.15 -5.15
CA GLU A 113 19.73 6.40 -4.95
C GLU A 113 19.53 4.92 -5.28
N MET A 114 18.41 4.35 -4.84
CA MET A 114 18.07 2.96 -5.14
C MET A 114 17.83 2.74 -6.64
N GLU A 115 17.12 3.64 -7.31
CA GLU A 115 16.89 3.58 -8.76
C GLU A 115 18.22 3.56 -9.53
N LYS A 116 19.17 4.43 -9.14
CA LYS A 116 20.50 4.46 -9.74
C LYS A 116 21.29 3.18 -9.48
N ALA A 117 21.11 2.56 -8.31
CA ALA A 117 21.83 1.35 -7.93
C ALA A 117 21.33 0.11 -8.70
N ILE A 118 20.01 -0.05 -8.86
CA ILE A 118 19.42 -1.28 -9.42
C ILE A 118 18.93 -1.15 -10.86
N GLY A 119 18.83 0.09 -11.36
CA GLY A 119 18.30 0.44 -12.69
C GLY A 119 16.79 0.67 -12.69
N SER A 120 16.33 1.60 -13.56
CA SER A 120 14.94 2.07 -13.61
C SER A 120 13.89 0.98 -13.80
N LEU A 121 14.15 -0.03 -14.64
CA LEU A 121 13.17 -1.12 -14.87
C LEU A 121 12.91 -1.93 -13.60
N ARG A 122 13.98 -2.34 -12.89
CA ARG A 122 13.85 -3.12 -11.64
C ARG A 122 13.23 -2.27 -10.53
N PHE A 123 13.60 -0.99 -10.48
CA PHE A 123 13.00 -0.03 -9.56
C PHE A 123 11.49 0.09 -9.77
N VAL A 124 11.03 0.36 -11.00
CA VAL A 124 9.60 0.50 -11.31
C VAL A 124 8.82 -0.77 -11.00
N LEU A 125 9.38 -1.95 -11.31
CA LEU A 125 8.73 -3.23 -10.99
C LEU A 125 8.50 -3.38 -9.48
N VAL A 126 9.54 -3.17 -8.67
CA VAL A 126 9.40 -3.28 -7.21
C VAL A 126 8.48 -2.19 -6.66
N TYR A 127 8.63 -0.95 -7.13
CA TYR A 127 7.84 0.20 -6.68
C TYR A 127 6.35 -0.02 -6.92
N MET A 128 5.96 -0.37 -8.15
CA MET A 128 4.56 -0.60 -8.49
C MET A 128 4.00 -1.83 -7.80
N SER A 129 4.74 -2.95 -7.77
CA SER A 129 4.27 -4.16 -7.08
C SER A 129 4.11 -3.94 -5.58
N ALA A 130 5.04 -3.21 -4.94
CA ALA A 130 4.95 -2.88 -3.51
C ALA A 130 3.75 -1.97 -3.21
N GLY A 131 3.52 -0.93 -4.04
CA GLY A 131 2.35 -0.06 -3.89
C GLY A 131 1.03 -0.81 -4.04
N ILE A 132 0.91 -1.66 -5.07
CA ILE A 132 -0.31 -2.45 -5.34
C ILE A 132 -0.54 -3.47 -4.23
N PHE A 133 0.49 -4.25 -3.86
CA PHE A 133 0.37 -5.24 -2.80
C PHE A 133 0.06 -4.58 -1.45
N GLY A 134 0.64 -3.41 -1.18
CA GLY A 134 0.28 -2.57 -0.05
C GLY A 134 -1.21 -2.21 -0.05
N CYS A 135 -1.74 -1.69 -1.17
CA CYS A 135 -3.16 -1.37 -1.28
C CYS A 135 -4.06 -2.60 -1.10
N VAL A 136 -3.66 -3.76 -1.62
CA VAL A 136 -4.40 -5.02 -1.43
C VAL A 136 -4.40 -5.46 0.03
N MET A 137 -3.26 -5.41 0.71
CA MET A 137 -3.17 -5.72 2.14
C MET A 137 -3.98 -4.72 2.99
N GLY A 138 -3.90 -3.43 2.66
CA GLY A 138 -4.71 -2.38 3.28
C GLY A 138 -6.20 -2.60 3.11
N GLY A 139 -6.66 -2.99 1.92
CA GLY A 139 -8.06 -3.30 1.66
C GLY A 139 -8.62 -4.44 2.53
N ASN A 140 -7.79 -5.42 2.90
CA ASN A 140 -8.21 -6.56 3.72
C ASN A 140 -8.30 -6.25 5.21
N TYR A 141 -7.44 -5.37 5.73
CA TYR A 141 -7.20 -5.29 7.18
C TYR A 141 -7.27 -3.87 7.76
N ALA A 142 -7.15 -2.83 6.93
CA ALA A 142 -7.50 -1.49 7.37
C ALA A 142 -9.03 -1.39 7.51
N ALA A 143 -9.50 -0.45 8.33
CA ALA A 143 -10.93 -0.25 8.52
C ALA A 143 -11.61 0.09 7.18
N GLU A 144 -12.74 -0.57 6.90
CA GLU A 144 -13.37 -0.55 5.58
C GLU A 144 -13.87 0.83 5.18
N GLY A 145 -14.27 1.66 6.14
CA GLY A 145 -14.69 3.05 5.95
C GLY A 145 -13.53 4.06 5.86
N LEU A 146 -12.26 3.63 5.96
CA LEU A 146 -11.11 4.51 5.79
C LEU A 146 -10.55 4.44 4.37
N PRO A 147 -10.59 5.54 3.62
CA PRO A 147 -9.88 5.60 2.37
C PRO A 147 -8.37 5.76 2.56
N SER A 148 -7.62 5.26 1.60
CA SER A 148 -6.15 5.29 1.61
C SER A 148 -5.61 5.81 0.28
N THR A 149 -4.57 6.63 0.37
CA THR A 149 -3.89 7.27 -0.76
C THR A 149 -2.44 7.49 -0.39
N GLY A 150 -1.57 7.57 -1.39
CA GLY A 150 -0.16 7.90 -1.20
C GLY A 150 0.76 6.88 -1.85
N ALA A 151 1.93 7.35 -2.25
CA ALA A 151 3.00 6.49 -2.74
C ALA A 151 3.74 5.74 -1.62
N SER A 152 3.36 5.94 -0.35
CA SER A 152 4.11 5.47 0.81
C SER A 152 4.26 3.95 0.84
N GLY A 153 3.23 3.17 0.46
CA GLY A 153 3.36 1.72 0.32
C GLY A 153 4.49 1.31 -0.65
N ALA A 154 4.61 2.02 -1.78
CA ALA A 154 5.70 1.78 -2.73
C ALA A 154 7.07 2.18 -2.14
N LEU A 155 7.14 3.31 -1.42
CA LEU A 155 8.34 3.77 -0.74
C LEU A 155 8.80 2.82 0.37
N PHE A 156 7.89 2.20 1.13
CA PHE A 156 8.24 1.13 2.07
C PHE A 156 8.86 -0.07 1.36
N GLY A 157 8.43 -0.37 0.13
CA GLY A 157 9.11 -1.33 -0.74
C GLY A 157 10.54 -0.91 -1.09
N VAL A 158 10.78 0.38 -1.32
CA VAL A 158 12.14 0.93 -1.52
C VAL A 158 12.98 0.84 -0.24
N ILE A 159 12.41 1.11 0.93
CA ILE A 159 13.10 0.95 2.22
C ILE A 159 13.50 -0.52 2.43
N ALA A 160 12.64 -1.47 2.05
CA ALA A 160 12.97 -2.89 2.07
C ALA A 160 14.15 -3.24 1.12
N LEU A 161 14.21 -2.63 -0.07
CA LEU A 161 15.37 -2.76 -0.96
C LEU A 161 16.64 -2.19 -0.33
N LEU A 162 16.55 -1.05 0.35
CA LEU A 162 17.68 -0.44 1.05
C LEU A 162 18.19 -1.34 2.17
N LEU A 163 17.29 -1.95 2.93
CA LEU A 163 17.65 -2.94 3.95
C LEU A 163 18.34 -4.16 3.32
N LEU A 164 17.82 -4.70 2.22
CA LEU A 164 18.46 -5.83 1.54
C LEU A 164 19.83 -5.48 1.00
N ASP A 165 20.00 -4.31 0.37
CA ASP A 165 21.31 -3.84 -0.10
C ASP A 165 22.31 -3.73 1.05
N LEU A 166 21.90 -3.15 2.18
CA LEU A 166 22.70 -3.06 3.40
C LEU A 166 23.13 -4.46 3.89
N LEU A 167 22.21 -5.42 3.95
CA LEU A 167 22.53 -6.79 4.37
C LEU A 167 23.46 -7.50 3.38
N TYR A 168 23.28 -7.26 2.07
CA TYR A 168 24.09 -7.90 1.02
C TYR A 168 25.51 -7.33 0.94
N SER A 169 25.68 -6.08 1.34
CA SER A 169 26.95 -5.34 1.37
C SER A 169 27.54 -5.21 2.79
N TRP A 170 27.01 -5.94 3.78
CA TRP A 170 27.33 -5.78 5.20
C TRP A 170 28.83 -5.71 5.52
N GLN A 171 29.62 -6.61 4.92
CA GLN A 171 31.07 -6.68 5.17
C GLN A 171 31.90 -5.60 4.48
N GLU A 172 31.31 -4.87 3.53
CA GLU A 172 31.99 -3.83 2.74
C GLU A 172 31.69 -2.43 3.27
N ARG A 173 30.67 -2.31 4.13
CA ARG A 173 30.30 -1.03 4.74
C ARG A 173 31.22 -0.69 5.89
N ARG A 174 31.53 0.60 6.02
CA ARG A 174 32.42 1.12 7.07
C ARG A 174 31.83 0.88 8.47
N ASN A 175 30.53 1.12 8.65
CA ASN A 175 29.82 0.98 9.92
C ASN A 175 28.41 0.38 9.70
N PRO A 176 28.29 -0.91 9.33
CA PRO A 176 27.01 -1.51 8.94
C PRO A 176 25.95 -1.48 10.05
N VAL A 177 26.37 -1.57 11.32
CA VAL A 177 25.44 -1.49 12.47
C VAL A 177 24.82 -0.10 12.57
N LYS A 178 25.61 0.97 12.33
CA LYS A 178 25.11 2.34 12.34
C LYS A 178 24.11 2.57 11.21
N ASP A 179 24.44 2.09 10.00
CA ASP A 179 23.54 2.15 8.85
C ASP A 179 22.23 1.39 9.12
N LEU A 180 22.31 0.21 9.75
CA LEU A 180 21.13 -0.55 10.16
C LEU A 180 20.26 0.20 11.15
N LEU A 181 20.86 0.84 12.16
CA LEU A 181 20.12 1.63 13.14
C LEU A 181 19.39 2.81 12.49
N PHE A 182 19.97 3.46 11.47
CA PHE A 182 19.27 4.51 10.72
C PHE A 182 18.09 3.96 9.93
N VAL A 183 18.27 2.86 9.19
CA VAL A 183 17.17 2.24 8.44
C VAL A 183 16.04 1.81 9.38
N LEU A 184 16.37 1.23 10.53
CA LEU A 184 15.37 0.84 11.54
C LEU A 184 14.68 2.07 12.15
N LEU A 185 15.41 3.14 12.41
CA LEU A 185 14.84 4.39 12.91
C LEU A 185 13.86 4.98 11.89
N ASP A 186 14.22 5.02 10.61
CA ASP A 186 13.34 5.49 9.53
C ASP A 186 12.06 4.64 9.46
N VAL A 187 12.18 3.32 9.50
CA VAL A 187 11.04 2.39 9.53
C VAL A 187 10.13 2.67 10.72
N VAL A 188 10.69 2.81 11.92
CA VAL A 188 9.91 3.09 13.14
C VAL A 188 9.21 4.44 13.05
N ILE A 189 9.91 5.50 12.64
CA ILE A 189 9.32 6.83 12.46
C ILE A 189 8.20 6.77 11.44
N SER A 190 8.40 6.12 10.29
CA SER A 190 7.36 6.01 9.26
C SER A 190 6.14 5.21 9.73
N PHE A 191 6.31 4.15 10.53
CA PHE A 191 5.19 3.43 11.14
C PHE A 191 4.44 4.24 12.19
N VAL A 192 5.16 4.99 13.03
CA VAL A 192 4.56 5.88 14.03
C VAL A 192 3.78 7.00 13.34
N LEU A 193 4.33 7.60 12.28
CA LEU A 193 3.62 8.57 11.46
C LEU A 193 2.39 7.92 10.80
N GLY A 194 2.49 6.67 10.36
CA GLY A 194 1.37 5.94 9.78
C GLY A 194 0.21 5.61 10.73
N LEU A 195 0.35 5.88 12.03
CA LEU A 195 -0.76 5.85 13.00
C LEU A 195 -1.60 7.14 13.00
N LEU A 196 -1.16 8.17 12.27
CA LEU A 196 -1.92 9.41 12.11
C LEU A 196 -3.14 9.17 11.21
N PRO A 197 -4.26 9.87 11.44
CA PRO A 197 -5.45 9.77 10.60
C PRO A 197 -5.15 10.00 9.11
N GLY A 198 -5.68 9.14 8.25
CA GLY A 198 -5.51 9.23 6.79
C GLY A 198 -4.27 8.51 6.25
N LEU A 199 -3.52 7.80 7.09
CA LEU A 199 -2.42 6.91 6.68
C LEU A 199 -2.77 5.44 6.93
N ASP A 200 -2.11 4.55 6.18
CA ASP A 200 -2.46 3.14 6.10
C ASP A 200 -1.23 2.26 6.38
N ASN A 201 -1.09 1.85 7.64
CA ASN A 201 0.03 1.01 8.05
C ASN A 201 -0.01 -0.40 7.46
N PHE A 202 -1.18 -0.92 7.09
CA PHE A 202 -1.24 -2.18 6.33
C PHE A 202 -0.68 -2.01 4.93
N ALA A 203 -0.90 -0.86 4.29
CA ALA A 203 -0.25 -0.55 3.02
C ALA A 203 1.28 -0.45 3.16
N HIS A 204 1.78 0.13 4.27
CA HIS A 204 3.21 0.17 4.58
C HIS A 204 3.80 -1.24 4.79
N ILE A 205 3.15 -2.07 5.61
CA ILE A 205 3.58 -3.46 5.87
C ILE A 205 3.59 -4.26 4.58
N GLY A 206 2.49 -4.19 3.80
CA GLY A 206 2.38 -4.90 2.53
C GLY A 206 3.46 -4.48 1.54
N GLY A 207 3.69 -3.17 1.42
CA GLY A 207 4.75 -2.61 0.59
C GLY A 207 6.14 -3.11 0.98
N PHE A 208 6.45 -3.11 2.28
CA PHE A 208 7.71 -3.59 2.81
C PHE A 208 7.91 -5.10 2.56
N VAL A 209 6.89 -5.92 2.81
CA VAL A 209 6.94 -7.38 2.57
C VAL A 209 7.14 -7.69 1.10
N MET A 210 6.40 -7.03 0.21
CA MET A 210 6.56 -7.20 -1.24
C MET A 210 7.93 -6.70 -1.71
N GLY A 211 8.42 -5.59 -1.16
CA GLY A 211 9.76 -5.06 -1.44
C GLY A 211 10.87 -6.02 -1.03
N LEU A 212 10.77 -6.65 0.14
CA LEU A 212 11.71 -7.71 0.55
C LEU A 212 11.65 -8.90 -0.41
N GLY A 213 10.43 -9.35 -0.73
CA GLY A 213 10.20 -10.52 -1.56
C GLY A 213 10.75 -10.36 -2.97
N LEU A 214 10.33 -9.30 -3.67
CA LEU A 214 10.84 -9.00 -5.01
C LEU A 214 12.28 -8.53 -4.99
N GLY A 215 12.72 -7.84 -3.93
CA GLY A 215 14.11 -7.45 -3.73
C GLY A 215 15.05 -8.64 -3.79
N ILE A 216 14.74 -9.76 -3.12
CA ILE A 216 15.53 -10.99 -3.20
C ILE A 216 15.61 -11.52 -4.64
N CYS A 217 14.52 -11.40 -5.41
CA CYS A 217 14.44 -11.87 -6.79
C CYS A 217 15.22 -10.97 -7.77
N VAL A 218 15.12 -9.65 -7.65
CA VAL A 218 15.66 -8.69 -8.62
C VAL A 218 17.04 -8.16 -8.26
N LEU A 219 17.42 -8.17 -6.98
CA LEU A 219 18.73 -7.72 -6.55
C LEU A 219 19.83 -8.72 -6.93
N HIS A 220 21.04 -8.25 -7.14
CA HIS A 220 22.22 -9.09 -7.33
C HIS A 220 22.46 -9.95 -6.09
N SER A 221 23.12 -11.08 -6.31
CA SER A 221 23.45 -11.99 -5.20
C SER A 221 24.32 -11.28 -4.17
N PRO A 222 24.17 -11.57 -2.87
CA PRO A 222 24.96 -10.96 -1.80
C PRO A 222 26.45 -10.95 -2.13
N ASN A 223 27.18 -9.89 -1.81
CA ASN A 223 28.57 -9.74 -2.25
C ASN A 223 29.47 -10.86 -1.73
N ALA A 224 29.20 -11.35 -0.51
CA ALA A 224 29.88 -12.53 0.05
C ALA A 224 29.63 -13.82 -0.75
N LEU A 225 28.39 -14.04 -1.21
CA LEU A 225 28.03 -15.19 -2.05
C LEU A 225 28.67 -15.05 -3.44
N ARG A 226 28.59 -13.85 -4.02
CA ARG A 226 29.17 -13.50 -5.31
C ARG A 226 30.69 -13.75 -5.34
N ARG A 227 31.42 -13.36 -4.28
CA ARG A 227 32.85 -13.71 -4.08
C ARG A 227 33.09 -15.22 -4.07
N ARG A 228 32.28 -16.01 -3.36
CA ARG A 228 32.39 -17.50 -3.35
C ARG A 228 32.08 -18.12 -4.71
N LEU A 229 31.19 -17.49 -5.48
CA LEU A 229 30.81 -17.93 -6.82
C LEU A 229 31.82 -17.51 -7.90
N GLY A 230 32.74 -16.57 -7.61
CA GLY A 230 33.69 -16.04 -8.57
C GLY A 230 33.04 -15.15 -9.64
N GLN A 231 31.92 -14.51 -9.31
CA GLN A 231 31.23 -13.55 -10.18
C GLN A 231 31.65 -12.14 -9.73
N GLU A 232 32.14 -11.25 -10.59
CA GLU A 232 32.54 -9.88 -10.17
C GLU A 232 31.66 -8.78 -10.76
N THR A 233 30.66 -9.10 -11.57
CA THR A 233 29.90 -8.09 -12.30
C THR A 233 29.03 -7.24 -11.37
N SER A 234 29.28 -5.92 -11.40
CA SER A 234 28.42 -4.88 -10.83
C SER A 234 27.14 -4.74 -11.65
N TYR A 235 26.14 -4.00 -11.13
CA TYR A 235 25.04 -3.48 -11.95
C TYR A 235 25.63 -2.47 -12.94
N SER A 236 26.21 -2.94 -14.03
CA SER A 236 26.52 -2.05 -15.13
C SER A 236 25.19 -1.62 -15.74
N ALA A 237 24.84 -0.34 -15.54
CA ALA A 237 24.00 0.36 -16.50
C ALA A 237 24.55 0.02 -17.89
N VAL A 238 23.65 -0.27 -18.84
CA VAL A 238 23.98 -0.55 -20.24
C VAL A 238 24.96 0.52 -20.71
N ARG A 239 26.24 0.18 -20.71
CA ARG A 239 27.33 1.04 -21.15
C ARG A 239 28.15 0.11 -22.02
N ASP A 240 28.16 0.44 -23.30
CA ASP A 240 28.76 -0.34 -24.38
C ASP A 240 30.08 -0.98 -23.94
N GLY A 241 30.14 -2.31 -24.02
CA GLY A 241 31.40 -3.06 -24.05
C GLY A 241 31.84 -3.78 -22.77
N ALA A 242 31.08 -3.79 -21.68
CA ALA A 242 31.40 -4.69 -20.56
C ALA A 242 31.02 -6.13 -20.92
N VAL A 243 31.99 -7.06 -20.89
CA VAL A 243 31.87 -8.48 -21.23
C VAL A 243 30.70 -9.13 -20.47
N GLU A 244 29.54 -9.18 -21.11
CA GLU A 244 28.37 -9.88 -20.60
C GLU A 244 28.65 -11.39 -20.68
N GLY A 245 28.45 -12.09 -19.57
CA GLY A 245 28.34 -13.55 -19.60
C GLY A 245 27.23 -13.99 -20.58
N PRO A 246 27.16 -15.27 -20.95
CA PRO A 246 26.20 -15.76 -21.94
C PRO A 246 24.77 -15.34 -21.57
N SER A 247 24.16 -14.46 -22.38
CA SER A 247 22.76 -14.08 -22.23
C SER A 247 21.88 -15.33 -22.40
N PHE A 248 20.91 -15.51 -21.50
CA PHE A 248 19.98 -16.65 -21.56
C PHE A 248 19.28 -16.73 -22.92
N PHE A 249 18.85 -15.59 -23.46
CA PHE A 249 18.15 -15.52 -24.75
C PHE A 249 19.05 -15.86 -25.95
N LYS A 250 20.37 -15.64 -25.83
CA LYS A 250 21.33 -15.96 -26.90
C LYS A 250 21.88 -17.39 -26.79
N SER A 251 22.01 -17.92 -25.58
CA SER A 251 22.66 -19.20 -25.33
C SER A 251 22.19 -19.87 -24.02
N PRO A 252 21.00 -20.49 -24.01
CA PRO A 252 20.41 -21.06 -22.80
C PRO A 252 21.30 -22.14 -22.15
N ALA A 253 21.87 -23.04 -22.97
CA ALA A 253 22.74 -24.11 -22.47
C ALA A 253 24.04 -23.57 -21.84
N ALA A 254 24.61 -22.50 -22.43
CA ALA A 254 25.81 -21.86 -21.91
C ALA A 254 25.55 -21.09 -20.60
N PHE A 255 24.33 -20.56 -20.43
CA PHE A 255 23.93 -19.87 -19.20
C PHE A 255 23.99 -20.76 -17.95
N PHE A 256 23.65 -22.05 -18.10
CA PHE A 256 23.62 -23.02 -16.99
C PHE A 256 24.89 -23.87 -16.85
N LYS A 257 25.74 -23.95 -17.87
CA LYS A 257 26.94 -24.80 -17.85
C LYS A 257 27.95 -24.33 -16.78
N GLY A 258 28.45 -25.26 -15.97
CA GLY A 258 29.56 -25.00 -15.02
C GLY A 258 29.19 -24.21 -13.75
N ARG A 259 27.91 -24.10 -13.40
CA ARG A 259 27.47 -23.38 -12.18
C ARG A 259 27.76 -24.20 -10.91
N LYS A 260 28.27 -23.52 -9.88
CA LYS A 260 28.53 -24.12 -8.55
C LYS A 260 27.21 -24.45 -7.82
N PRO A 261 27.17 -25.44 -6.91
CA PRO A 261 25.96 -25.79 -6.14
C PRO A 261 25.32 -24.61 -5.40
N LEU A 262 26.13 -23.71 -4.84
CA LEU A 262 25.66 -22.50 -4.15
C LEU A 262 24.85 -21.55 -5.05
N TRP A 263 25.13 -21.54 -6.36
CA TRP A 263 24.37 -20.72 -7.31
C TRP A 263 22.95 -21.27 -7.46
N TRP A 264 22.80 -22.60 -7.58
CA TRP A 264 21.50 -23.26 -7.64
C TRP A 264 20.70 -23.07 -6.36
N ALA A 265 21.34 -23.23 -5.19
CA ALA A 265 20.69 -22.99 -3.90
C ALA A 265 20.11 -21.56 -3.82
N TRP A 266 20.86 -20.56 -4.26
CA TRP A 266 20.39 -19.17 -4.28
C TRP A 266 19.25 -18.93 -5.29
N TRP A 267 19.30 -19.55 -6.47
CA TRP A 267 18.20 -19.49 -7.42
C TRP A 267 16.92 -20.16 -6.91
N MET A 268 17.04 -21.25 -6.15
CA MET A 268 15.91 -21.87 -5.47
C MET A 268 15.29 -20.93 -4.43
N VAL A 269 16.11 -20.19 -3.66
CA VAL A 269 15.60 -19.15 -2.75
C VAL A 269 14.83 -18.07 -3.50
N ARG A 270 15.36 -17.58 -4.63
CA ARG A 270 14.66 -16.59 -5.46
C ARG A 270 13.34 -17.11 -6.02
N ALA A 271 13.32 -18.35 -6.51
CA ALA A 271 12.12 -18.97 -7.03
C ALA A 271 11.07 -19.17 -5.93
N ALA A 272 11.47 -19.70 -4.78
CA ALA A 272 10.59 -19.88 -3.63
C ALA A 272 10.01 -18.54 -3.14
N CYS A 273 10.83 -17.49 -3.11
CA CYS A 273 10.41 -16.14 -2.74
C CYS A 273 9.36 -15.59 -3.72
N LEU A 274 9.61 -15.70 -5.03
CA LEU A 274 8.67 -15.27 -6.08
C LEU A 274 7.34 -16.01 -5.99
N ILE A 275 7.37 -17.33 -5.79
CA ILE A 275 6.18 -18.15 -5.60
C ILE A 275 5.41 -17.69 -4.35
N SER A 276 6.12 -17.49 -3.24
CA SER A 276 5.51 -17.09 -1.96
C SER A 276 4.78 -15.75 -2.06
N VAL A 277 5.40 -14.73 -2.67
CA VAL A 277 4.73 -13.42 -2.83
C VAL A 277 3.56 -13.48 -3.81
N THR A 278 3.64 -14.31 -4.84
CA THR A 278 2.55 -14.51 -5.80
C THR A 278 1.36 -15.20 -5.13
N VAL A 279 1.61 -16.27 -4.37
CA VAL A 279 0.58 -16.98 -3.60
C VAL A 279 -0.04 -16.04 -2.57
N ALA A 280 0.75 -15.28 -1.83
CA ALA A 280 0.25 -14.30 -0.87
C ALA A 280 -0.66 -13.26 -1.54
N PHE A 281 -0.27 -12.75 -2.72
CA PHE A 281 -1.08 -11.80 -3.47
C PHE A 281 -2.44 -12.38 -3.89
N ILE A 282 -2.45 -13.61 -4.41
CA ILE A 282 -3.68 -14.32 -4.81
C ILE A 282 -4.57 -14.58 -3.59
N VAL A 283 -3.98 -15.03 -2.47
CA VAL A 283 -4.72 -15.28 -1.22
C VAL A 283 -5.36 -14.00 -0.69
N LEU A 284 -4.64 -12.88 -0.70
CA LEU A 284 -5.20 -11.60 -0.26
C LEU A 284 -6.30 -11.08 -1.19
N LEU A 285 -6.19 -11.28 -2.50
CA LEU A 285 -7.25 -10.92 -3.44
C LEU A 285 -8.50 -11.80 -3.25
N ASN A 286 -8.32 -13.10 -3.07
CA ASN A 286 -9.43 -14.02 -2.75
C ASN A 286 -10.06 -13.69 -1.40
N ASN A 287 -9.25 -13.33 -0.40
CA ASN A 287 -9.79 -12.87 0.87
C ASN A 287 -10.57 -11.57 0.72
N PHE A 288 -10.09 -10.61 -0.07
CA PHE A 288 -10.78 -9.34 -0.27
C PHE A 288 -12.12 -9.49 -1.00
N TYR A 289 -12.16 -10.23 -2.12
CA TYR A 289 -13.37 -10.31 -2.95
C TYR A 289 -14.34 -11.42 -2.54
N VAL A 290 -13.84 -12.57 -2.07
CA VAL A 290 -14.64 -13.78 -1.86
C VAL A 290 -14.90 -14.03 -0.38
N TYR A 291 -13.85 -14.22 0.41
CA TYR A 291 -14.03 -14.66 1.81
C TYR A 291 -14.40 -13.52 2.76
N ARG A 292 -13.88 -12.32 2.49
CA ARG A 292 -14.06 -11.08 3.26
C ARG A 292 -13.79 -11.28 4.75
N ASN A 293 -12.77 -12.07 5.08
CA ASN A 293 -12.38 -12.25 6.49
C ASN A 293 -11.70 -10.98 6.97
N THR A 294 -12.30 -10.34 7.96
CA THR A 294 -11.74 -9.20 8.68
C THR A 294 -11.17 -9.65 10.02
N CYS A 295 -10.48 -8.73 10.69
CA CYS A 295 -9.79 -9.02 11.93
C CYS A 295 -10.06 -7.88 12.92
N SER A 296 -10.60 -8.21 14.09
CA SER A 296 -11.09 -7.23 15.07
C SER A 296 -9.99 -6.37 15.68
N TRP A 297 -8.77 -6.91 15.81
CA TRP A 297 -7.62 -6.19 16.36
C TRP A 297 -6.80 -5.45 15.30
N CYS A 298 -7.00 -5.75 14.01
CA CYS A 298 -6.16 -5.26 12.93
C CYS A 298 -6.20 -3.73 12.83
N LYS A 299 -7.34 -3.10 13.15
CA LYS A 299 -7.47 -1.64 13.18
C LYS A 299 -6.39 -0.94 14.01
N PHE A 300 -5.95 -1.54 15.13
CA PHE A 300 -4.94 -0.95 16.02
C PHE A 300 -3.52 -0.87 15.42
N LEU A 301 -3.28 -1.49 14.25
CA LEU A 301 -2.04 -1.27 13.51
C LEU A 301 -2.05 0.04 12.72
N SER A 302 -3.21 0.59 12.40
CA SER A 302 -3.38 1.84 11.62
C SER A 302 -3.92 3.00 12.45
N CYS A 303 -4.14 2.84 13.75
CA CYS A 303 -4.69 3.89 14.61
C CYS A 303 -4.27 3.70 16.07
N LEU A 304 -4.31 4.79 16.84
CA LEU A 304 -4.19 4.76 18.29
C LEU A 304 -5.57 4.83 18.94
N PRO A 305 -5.84 4.10 20.04
CA PRO A 305 -7.11 4.16 20.76
C PRO A 305 -7.20 5.43 21.63
N ILE A 306 -7.03 6.59 21.00
CA ILE A 306 -7.07 7.90 21.62
C ILE A 306 -8.18 8.68 20.91
N LYS A 307 -9.10 9.29 21.67
CA LYS A 307 -10.19 10.13 21.11
C LYS A 307 -10.96 9.47 19.95
N ASN A 308 -11.24 8.18 20.03
CA ASN A 308 -12.01 7.41 19.04
C ASN A 308 -11.39 7.37 17.63
N TRP A 309 -10.08 7.60 17.48
CA TRP A 309 -9.42 7.59 16.17
C TRP A 309 -9.52 6.25 15.44
N CYS A 310 -9.56 5.17 16.20
CA CYS A 310 -9.76 3.82 15.67
C CYS A 310 -11.20 3.52 15.23
N GLU A 311 -12.15 4.36 15.60
CA GLU A 311 -13.57 4.21 15.25
C GLU A 311 -13.94 5.07 14.03
N ILE A 312 -13.05 5.97 13.58
CA ILE A 312 -13.23 6.82 12.39
C ILE A 312 -13.50 5.94 11.15
N GLY A 313 -12.92 4.75 11.09
CA GLY A 313 -13.12 3.82 9.98
C GLY A 313 -14.26 2.83 10.13
N ASP A 314 -14.84 2.75 11.33
CA ASP A 314 -15.94 1.86 11.58
C ASP A 314 -17.19 2.51 10.94
N ILE A 315 -17.83 1.80 10.01
CA ILE A 315 -19.10 2.22 9.42
C ILE A 315 -20.18 1.98 10.49
N GLN A 316 -20.19 2.81 11.53
CA GLN A 316 -21.15 2.71 12.64
C GLN A 316 -22.46 3.38 12.23
N ILE A 317 -23.45 2.56 11.91
CA ILE A 317 -24.85 2.99 11.82
C ILE A 317 -25.29 3.32 13.25
N THR A 318 -25.45 4.60 13.56
CA THR A 318 -26.01 5.00 14.86
C THR A 318 -27.46 4.54 14.88
N ARG A 319 -27.79 3.48 15.66
CA ARG A 319 -29.18 3.20 16.04
C ARG A 319 -29.66 4.39 16.86
N THR A 320 -30.39 5.29 16.23
CA THR A 320 -30.96 6.43 16.94
C THR A 320 -32.18 5.89 17.71
N GLU A 321 -31.97 5.45 18.96
CA GLU A 321 -33.07 5.55 19.93
C GLU A 321 -33.46 7.02 20.00
N ALA A 322 -34.76 7.24 19.91
CA ALA A 322 -35.38 8.53 19.71
C ALA A 322 -34.97 9.55 20.77
N GLU A 323 -34.01 10.41 20.45
CA GLU A 323 -33.89 11.75 21.02
C GLU A 323 -33.05 12.63 20.08
N THR A 324 -33.73 13.63 19.52
CA THR A 324 -33.22 14.82 18.81
C THR A 324 -31.68 15.00 18.77
N SER A 325 -31.03 14.60 17.68
CA SER A 325 -29.83 15.31 17.19
C SER A 325 -29.54 15.02 15.73
N LYS A 326 -29.80 15.99 14.86
CA LYS A 326 -29.44 16.01 13.42
C LYS A 326 -27.91 16.16 13.19
N ARG A 327 -27.06 15.47 13.96
CA ARG A 327 -25.59 15.66 13.96
C ARG A 327 -24.74 14.39 13.99
N ALA A 328 -25.31 13.19 14.05
CA ALA A 328 -24.53 11.99 14.34
C ALA A 328 -23.58 11.52 13.21
N LEU A 329 -23.97 11.60 11.93
CA LEU A 329 -23.10 11.19 10.82
C LEU A 329 -22.05 12.25 10.43
N ALA A 330 -22.32 13.52 10.74
CA ALA A 330 -21.44 14.64 10.45
C ALA A 330 -20.37 14.84 11.55
N GLU A 331 -20.71 14.63 12.82
CA GLU A 331 -19.77 14.81 13.95
C GLU A 331 -18.73 13.70 14.09
N VAL A 332 -18.93 12.51 13.50
CA VAL A 332 -17.97 11.39 13.59
C VAL A 332 -16.68 11.66 12.80
N PHE A 333 -16.73 12.51 11.76
CA PHE A 333 -15.55 12.88 10.95
C PHE A 333 -15.10 14.34 11.10
N ALA A 334 -15.96 15.22 11.64
CA ALA A 334 -15.56 16.58 12.04
C ALA A 334 -14.58 16.60 13.25
N ARG A 335 -14.39 15.46 13.93
CA ARG A 335 -13.45 15.29 15.05
C ARG A 335 -12.01 14.92 14.63
N VAL A 336 -11.66 15.10 13.35
CA VAL A 336 -10.26 15.16 12.87
C VAL A 336 -9.66 16.58 13.05
N LEU A 337 -10.18 17.35 14.01
CA LEU A 337 -9.60 18.62 14.48
C LEU A 337 -8.48 18.39 15.49
#